data_AF-A0AAE1F5Q5-F1
#
_entry.id   AF-A0AAE1F5Q5-F1
#
_cell.length_a   1.000
_cell.length_b   1.000
_cell.length_c   1.000
_cell.angle_alpha   90.00
_cell.angle_beta   90.00
_cell.angle_gamma   90.00
#
_symmetry.space_group_name_H-M   'P 1'
#
loop_
_entity.id
_entity.type
_entity.pdbx_description
1 polymer ?
#
loop_
_entity_poly.entity_id
_entity_poly.type
_entity_poly.pdbx_seq_one_letter_code
_entity_poly.pdbx_strand_id
1 'polypeptide(L)'
;MSTDESSVMVKRKTFWEQQEPSEEAMIQAEIDGSLADDDAHEIMGTLPDFRGKRVLDLAAGIGRFTARLAKKAQWVTAVDLCEAFITENRARNKRLNNITYICHDVINLCLPAGSVDLVFSNWLFKYLTEEEVAVLLTRALSWLVPGGHFFFRESCFQSMASVQRANNPTIYRQSQWYTSMLSQARGCCGNGESFYFTLLCSKNMLAYIKYRDSGNQVCFLAQKRIHCQPQQPGGGNTCCPSLHPDISHTGMVLAASWACLEKGQKMLEVGCGVGESTFLLAERYGVHVHGLDLSPSLVHSAIDTQVTKTPANVSRKVQFEVNTNMQPTTCDSNTFHHIYCQPNLLHKIPHLHHTLAQYYKLLRPGGKLLVGDYCRGTSQYRPNHYMCGMGSVEGVIKLLKEAGFKGVTSQDLTQELLNALHDNNTITYTNLQQKPQLYQIFTNTHTNHQQASGLQQTHTTDHINHPRASELQQTPFSNHQLLQQISEDSHGVNQDQDLDLDQDLVRTGGLSRSAGEERLVWTLFTATK
;
A
#
# COMPACT_ATOMS: atom_id res chain seq x y z
N MET A 1 8.69 40.49 10.55
CA MET A 1 9.21 39.14 10.22
C MET A 1 8.91 38.82 8.76
N SER A 2 9.45 39.55 7.78
CA SER A 2 9.08 39.38 6.34
C SER A 2 10.26 39.34 5.36
N THR A 3 11.48 39.09 5.83
CA THR A 3 12.68 39.15 4.98
C THR A 3 13.13 37.78 4.45
N ASP A 4 12.65 36.66 5.00
CA ASP A 4 13.17 35.32 4.67
C ASP A 4 12.36 34.57 3.59
N GLU A 5 11.02 34.67 3.59
CA GLU A 5 10.14 34.00 2.61
C GLU A 5 10.37 34.48 1.17
N SER A 6 10.63 35.78 0.98
CA SER A 6 11.00 36.34 -0.33
C SER A 6 12.29 35.72 -0.89
N SER A 7 13.18 35.25 -0.02
CA SER A 7 14.44 34.61 -0.42
C SER A 7 14.24 33.20 -0.94
N VAL A 8 13.27 32.44 -0.40
CA VAL A 8 13.01 31.04 -0.79
C VAL A 8 12.36 30.96 -2.17
N MET A 9 11.35 31.81 -2.43
CA MET A 9 10.71 31.89 -3.76
C MET A 9 11.72 32.27 -4.84
N VAL A 10 12.55 33.27 -4.59
CA VAL A 10 13.59 33.71 -5.54
C VAL A 10 14.60 32.60 -5.80
N LYS A 11 15.03 31.86 -4.76
CA LYS A 11 15.93 30.71 -4.91
C LYS A 11 15.32 29.59 -5.78
N ARG A 12 14.07 29.17 -5.53
CA ARG A 12 13.41 28.14 -6.37
C ARG A 12 13.21 28.59 -7.81
N LYS A 13 12.83 29.86 -8.02
CA LYS A 13 12.62 30.42 -9.34
C LYS A 13 13.94 30.44 -10.13
N THR A 14 14.99 30.97 -9.51
CA THR A 14 16.32 31.05 -10.11
C THR A 14 16.86 29.67 -10.47
N PHE A 15 16.69 28.68 -9.60
CA PHE A 15 17.11 27.30 -9.85
C PHE A 15 16.44 26.69 -11.08
N TRP A 16 15.13 26.90 -11.24
CA TRP A 16 14.37 26.33 -12.35
C TRP A 16 14.51 27.09 -13.67
N GLU A 17 14.66 28.42 -13.63
CA GLU A 17 14.91 29.25 -14.83
C GLU A 17 16.27 28.94 -15.48
N GLN A 18 17.21 28.36 -14.74
CA GLN A 18 18.51 27.91 -15.27
C GLN A 18 18.46 26.54 -15.95
N GLN A 19 17.34 25.82 -15.87
CA GLN A 19 17.22 24.49 -16.46
C GLN A 19 16.76 24.59 -17.92
N GLU A 20 17.28 23.70 -18.77
CA GLU A 20 16.76 23.56 -20.12
C GLU A 20 15.32 23.00 -20.12
N PRO A 21 14.46 23.43 -21.05
CA PRO A 21 13.08 22.93 -21.18
C PRO A 21 13.05 21.53 -21.82
N SER A 22 13.66 20.53 -21.19
CA SER A 22 13.77 19.13 -21.64
C SER A 22 13.23 18.13 -20.62
N GLU A 23 12.91 16.91 -21.05
CA GLU A 23 12.38 15.89 -20.12
C GLU A 23 13.45 15.44 -19.12
N GLU A 24 14.70 15.34 -19.56
CA GLU A 24 15.86 15.01 -18.76
C GLU A 24 16.06 16.03 -17.63
N ALA A 25 15.91 17.33 -17.95
CA ALA A 25 15.99 18.39 -16.97
C ALA A 25 14.84 18.32 -15.94
N MET A 26 13.63 17.95 -16.37
CA MET A 26 12.45 17.83 -15.49
C MET A 26 12.55 16.65 -14.54
N ILE A 27 13.05 15.51 -15.02
CA ILE A 27 13.25 14.30 -14.22
C ILE A 27 14.48 14.44 -13.30
N GLN A 28 15.42 15.33 -13.65
CA GLN A 28 16.69 15.56 -12.94
C GLN A 28 17.55 14.29 -12.78
N ALA A 29 17.39 13.34 -13.70
CA ALA A 29 18.18 12.12 -13.78
C ALA A 29 18.34 11.75 -15.26
N GLU A 30 19.34 10.92 -15.57
CA GLU A 30 19.41 10.26 -16.87
C GLU A 30 18.12 9.47 -17.09
N ILE A 31 17.50 9.62 -18.26
CA ILE A 31 16.35 8.81 -18.65
C ILE A 31 16.92 7.54 -19.28
N ASP A 32 16.96 6.46 -18.52
CA ASP A 32 17.27 5.14 -19.06
C ASP A 32 15.98 4.42 -19.48
N GLY A 33 15.91 4.04 -20.75
CA GLY A 33 14.84 3.19 -21.25
C GLY A 33 13.42 3.72 -21.01
N SER A 34 12.51 2.82 -20.62
CA SER A 34 11.07 3.06 -20.52
C SER A 34 10.60 3.69 -19.20
N LEU A 35 11.49 4.15 -18.31
CA LEU A 35 11.12 4.70 -16.99
C LEU A 35 10.09 5.83 -17.10
N ALA A 36 10.31 6.79 -18.01
CA ALA A 36 9.40 7.93 -18.18
C ALA A 36 7.99 7.49 -18.63
N ASP A 37 7.89 6.43 -19.43
CA ASP A 37 6.59 5.91 -19.88
C ASP A 37 5.91 5.07 -18.81
N ASP A 38 6.64 4.18 -18.13
CA ASP A 38 6.12 3.37 -17.02
C ASP A 38 5.67 4.25 -15.85
N ASP A 39 6.45 5.28 -15.48
CA ASP A 39 6.09 6.26 -14.44
C ASP A 39 4.83 7.05 -14.81
N ALA A 40 4.75 7.52 -16.06
CA ALA A 40 3.58 8.24 -16.51
C ALA A 40 2.35 7.33 -16.57
N HIS A 41 2.50 6.08 -17.01
CA HIS A 41 1.43 5.09 -17.04
C HIS A 41 0.91 4.80 -15.63
N GLU A 42 1.81 4.56 -14.68
CA GLU A 42 1.47 4.27 -13.29
C GLU A 42 0.77 5.45 -12.61
N ILE A 43 1.25 6.69 -12.80
CA ILE A 43 0.59 7.90 -12.31
C ILE A 43 -0.80 8.03 -12.90
N MET A 44 -0.93 7.93 -14.23
CA MET A 44 -2.22 8.11 -14.91
C MET A 44 -3.23 7.01 -14.55
N GLY A 45 -2.77 5.80 -14.21
CA GLY A 45 -3.60 4.72 -13.70
C GLY A 45 -4.06 4.94 -12.25
N THR A 46 -3.34 5.77 -11.48
CA THR A 46 -3.69 6.11 -10.09
C THR A 46 -4.79 7.17 -10.02
N LEU A 47 -4.97 7.97 -11.08
CA LEU A 47 -5.96 9.04 -11.11
C LEU A 47 -7.39 8.48 -11.18
N PRO A 48 -8.38 9.13 -10.52
CA PRO A 48 -9.79 8.78 -10.66
C PRO A 48 -10.26 9.04 -12.09
N ASP A 49 -11.45 8.57 -12.49
CA ASP A 49 -12.00 8.95 -13.80
C ASP A 49 -12.27 10.47 -13.85
N PHE A 50 -11.56 11.14 -14.76
CA PHE A 50 -11.66 12.57 -15.00
C PHE A 50 -12.10 12.90 -16.44
N ARG A 51 -12.66 11.93 -17.16
CA ARG A 51 -13.22 12.19 -18.49
C ARG A 51 -14.31 13.24 -18.42
N GLY A 52 -14.22 14.25 -19.28
CA GLY A 52 -15.18 15.35 -19.30
C GLY A 52 -15.12 16.29 -18.08
N LYS A 53 -14.05 16.24 -17.28
CA LYS A 53 -13.87 17.09 -16.09
C LYS A 53 -12.84 18.21 -16.31
N ARG A 54 -12.83 19.22 -15.44
CA ARG A 54 -11.87 20.33 -15.43
C ARG A 54 -10.67 19.98 -14.54
N VAL A 55 -9.47 20.04 -15.09
CA VAL A 55 -8.24 19.64 -14.41
C VAL A 55 -7.29 20.83 -14.26
N LEU A 56 -6.73 21.00 -13.06
CA LEU A 56 -5.65 21.95 -12.79
C LEU A 56 -4.32 21.18 -12.69
N ASP A 57 -3.39 21.44 -13.60
CA ASP A 57 -2.04 20.85 -13.64
C ASP A 57 -1.05 21.87 -13.08
N LEU A 58 -0.65 21.70 -11.81
CA LEU A 58 0.22 22.60 -11.07
C LEU A 58 1.69 22.18 -11.24
N ALA A 59 2.54 23.17 -11.52
CA ALA A 59 3.93 22.96 -11.93
C ALA A 59 4.03 22.00 -13.12
N ALA A 60 3.25 22.32 -14.16
CA ALA A 60 3.07 21.51 -15.35
C ALA A 60 4.35 21.32 -16.18
N GLY A 61 5.37 22.16 -15.95
CA GLY A 61 6.60 22.22 -16.71
C GLY A 61 6.33 22.29 -18.21
N ILE A 62 7.11 21.54 -18.97
CA ILE A 62 6.99 21.41 -20.43
C ILE A 62 5.79 20.56 -20.88
N GLY A 63 4.93 20.11 -19.96
CA GLY A 63 3.66 19.47 -20.31
C GLY A 63 3.67 17.96 -20.53
N ARG A 64 4.60 17.24 -19.87
CA ARG A 64 4.66 15.76 -19.90
C ARG A 64 3.32 15.14 -19.49
N PHE A 65 2.65 15.68 -18.47
CA PHE A 65 1.32 15.24 -18.04
C PHE A 65 0.19 16.05 -18.67
N THR A 66 0.36 17.35 -18.93
CA THR A 66 -0.66 18.21 -19.55
C THR A 66 -1.30 17.56 -20.79
N ALA A 67 -0.49 17.02 -21.70
CA ALA A 67 -0.97 16.33 -22.91
C ALA A 67 -1.83 15.09 -22.59
N ARG A 68 -1.40 14.30 -21.61
CA ARG A 68 -2.06 13.05 -21.18
C ARG A 68 -3.38 13.34 -20.46
N LEU A 69 -3.44 14.42 -19.68
CA LEU A 69 -4.63 14.93 -19.03
C LEU A 69 -5.63 15.47 -20.06
N ALA A 70 -5.19 16.34 -20.97
CA ALA A 70 -6.03 17.01 -21.96
C ALA A 70 -6.71 16.04 -22.96
N LYS A 71 -6.11 14.87 -23.21
CA LYS A 71 -6.72 13.81 -24.04
C LYS A 71 -8.01 13.21 -23.44
N LYS A 72 -8.24 13.35 -22.14
CA LYS A 72 -9.41 12.80 -21.43
C LYS A 72 -10.28 13.89 -20.79
N ALA A 73 -9.66 14.92 -20.24
CA ALA A 73 -10.33 16.03 -19.57
C ALA A 73 -11.18 16.86 -20.54
N GLN A 74 -12.23 17.51 -20.01
CA GLN A 74 -12.93 18.57 -20.75
C GLN A 74 -12.00 19.77 -20.98
N TRP A 75 -11.27 20.16 -19.94
CA TRP A 75 -10.36 21.30 -19.98
C TRP A 75 -9.19 21.10 -19.01
N VAL A 76 -8.00 21.54 -19.39
CA VAL A 76 -6.82 21.57 -18.52
C VAL A 76 -6.33 22.99 -18.35
N THR A 77 -6.10 23.43 -17.11
CA THR A 77 -5.34 24.64 -16.80
C THR A 77 -3.95 24.24 -16.36
N ALA A 78 -2.95 24.47 -17.20
CA ALA A 78 -1.55 24.20 -16.93
C ALA A 78 -0.86 25.45 -16.36
N VAL A 79 -0.29 25.32 -15.16
CA VAL A 79 0.36 26.41 -14.44
C VAL A 79 1.81 26.05 -14.16
N ASP A 80 2.75 26.94 -14.46
CA ASP A 80 4.15 26.79 -14.07
C ASP A 80 4.76 28.16 -13.74
N LEU A 81 5.81 28.17 -12.94
CA LEU A 81 6.53 29.39 -12.55
C LEU A 81 7.44 29.91 -13.68
N CYS A 82 7.87 29.03 -14.58
CA CYS A 82 8.88 29.34 -15.61
C CYS A 82 8.24 29.57 -16.98
N GLU A 83 8.42 30.79 -17.52
CA GLU A 83 7.87 31.18 -18.83
C GLU A 83 8.38 30.28 -19.97
N ALA A 84 9.66 29.88 -19.93
CA ALA A 84 10.26 28.99 -20.92
C ALA A 84 9.55 27.62 -20.95
N PHE A 85 9.17 27.09 -19.78
CA PHE A 85 8.48 25.80 -19.68
C PHE A 85 7.05 25.89 -20.20
N ILE A 86 6.32 26.96 -19.85
CA ILE A 86 4.97 27.21 -20.37
C ILE A 86 4.99 27.40 -21.90
N THR A 87 5.98 28.11 -22.42
CA THR A 87 6.16 28.31 -23.85
C THR A 87 6.38 26.97 -24.56
N GLU A 88 7.27 26.13 -24.03
CA GLU A 88 7.52 24.79 -24.55
C GLU A 88 6.29 23.87 -24.44
N ASN A 89 5.58 23.92 -23.31
CA ASN A 89 4.34 23.17 -23.09
C ASN A 89 3.29 23.51 -24.15
N ARG A 90 3.11 24.80 -24.44
CA ARG A 90 2.23 25.28 -25.52
C ARG A 90 2.70 24.81 -26.89
N ALA A 91 4.00 24.85 -27.17
CA ALA A 91 4.55 24.39 -28.44
C ALA A 91 4.32 22.89 -28.68
N ARG A 92 4.58 22.04 -27.68
CA ARG A 92 4.35 20.58 -27.72
C ARG A 92 2.88 20.22 -27.90
N ASN A 93 2.01 20.98 -27.24
CA ASN A 93 0.58 20.69 -27.17
C ASN A 93 -0.28 21.54 -28.12
N LYS A 94 0.32 22.21 -29.12
CA LYS A 94 -0.35 23.11 -30.07
C LYS A 94 -1.54 22.52 -30.84
N ARG A 95 -1.65 21.19 -30.89
CA ARG A 95 -2.76 20.48 -31.55
C ARG A 95 -3.97 20.26 -30.64
N LEU A 96 -3.82 20.50 -29.34
CA LEU A 96 -4.88 20.37 -28.34
C LEU A 96 -5.49 21.75 -28.10
N ASN A 97 -6.81 21.86 -28.17
CA ASN A 97 -7.55 23.12 -28.11
C ASN A 97 -8.26 23.34 -26.76
N ASN A 98 -8.02 22.46 -25.78
CA ASN A 98 -8.67 22.45 -24.47
C ASN A 98 -7.68 22.67 -23.32
N ILE A 99 -6.64 23.49 -23.54
CA ILE A 99 -5.62 23.80 -22.56
C ILE A 99 -5.48 25.32 -22.40
N THR A 100 -5.59 25.80 -21.16
CA THR A 100 -5.18 27.16 -20.76
C THR A 100 -3.79 27.09 -20.13
N TYR A 101 -2.90 28.00 -20.54
CA TYR A 101 -1.54 28.08 -20.01
C TYR A 101 -1.37 29.34 -19.16
N ILE A 102 -0.83 29.20 -17.95
CA ILE A 102 -0.61 30.30 -17.01
C ILE A 102 0.83 30.23 -16.51
N CYS A 103 1.61 31.30 -16.73
CA CYS A 103 2.90 31.48 -16.08
C CYS A 103 2.68 32.24 -14.76
N HIS A 104 2.72 31.53 -13.62
CA HIS A 104 2.46 32.11 -12.31
C HIS A 104 3.01 31.24 -11.18
N ASP A 105 3.43 31.86 -10.08
CA ASP A 105 3.67 31.14 -8.83
C ASP A 105 2.36 30.56 -8.28
N VAL A 106 2.33 29.25 -8.05
CA VAL A 106 1.18 28.51 -7.49
C VAL A 106 0.79 29.03 -6.10
N ILE A 107 1.75 29.57 -5.33
CA ILE A 107 1.51 30.18 -4.01
C ILE A 107 0.79 31.51 -4.10
N ASN A 108 0.67 32.11 -5.28
CA ASN A 108 -0.11 33.34 -5.49
C ASN A 108 -1.20 33.15 -6.55
N LEU A 109 -1.47 31.91 -6.96
CA LEU A 109 -2.50 31.61 -7.94
C LEU A 109 -3.89 31.86 -7.35
N CYS A 110 -4.73 32.56 -8.10
CA CYS A 110 -6.12 32.83 -7.77
C CYS A 110 -7.02 32.16 -8.80
N LEU A 111 -7.87 31.23 -8.36
CA LEU A 111 -8.91 30.59 -9.15
C LEU A 111 -10.24 30.66 -8.40
N PRO A 112 -11.38 30.68 -9.11
CA PRO A 112 -12.69 30.67 -8.46
C PRO A 112 -12.87 29.40 -7.60
N ALA A 113 -13.59 29.53 -6.49
CA ALA A 113 -13.94 28.37 -5.66
C ALA A 113 -14.82 27.38 -6.45
N GLY A 114 -14.63 26.08 -6.26
CA GLY A 114 -15.38 25.04 -6.98
C GLY A 114 -15.20 25.05 -8.51
N SER A 115 -14.09 25.61 -9.01
CA SER A 115 -13.81 25.75 -10.44
C SER A 115 -13.17 24.53 -11.09
N VAL A 116 -12.67 23.56 -10.31
CA VAL A 116 -11.99 22.38 -10.85
C VAL A 116 -12.42 21.08 -10.17
N ASP A 117 -12.29 19.98 -10.88
CA ASP A 117 -12.71 18.65 -10.43
C ASP A 117 -11.52 17.79 -9.97
N LEU A 118 -10.34 18.05 -10.54
CA LEU A 118 -9.08 17.41 -10.21
C LEU A 118 -7.98 18.48 -10.15
N VAL A 119 -7.27 18.53 -9.03
CA VAL A 119 -5.98 19.21 -8.93
C VAL A 119 -4.90 18.12 -9.04
N PHE A 120 -3.92 18.34 -9.91
CA PHE A 120 -2.83 17.43 -10.19
C PHE A 120 -1.50 18.16 -10.02
N SER A 121 -0.52 17.54 -9.37
CA SER A 121 0.87 18.00 -9.38
C SER A 121 1.83 16.82 -9.35
N ASN A 122 3.03 16.97 -9.92
CA ASN A 122 4.06 15.94 -9.87
C ASN A 122 5.43 16.60 -9.64
N TRP A 123 5.98 16.42 -8.44
CA TRP A 123 7.19 17.10 -7.91
C TRP A 123 7.02 18.61 -7.73
N LEU A 124 6.16 19.02 -6.78
CA LEU A 124 5.92 20.43 -6.48
C LEU A 124 6.24 20.76 -5.02
N PHE A 125 5.67 19.98 -4.09
CA PHE A 125 5.70 20.29 -2.65
C PHE A 125 7.10 20.23 -2.05
N LYS A 126 8.00 19.45 -2.67
CA LYS A 126 9.43 19.44 -2.32
C LYS A 126 10.15 20.77 -2.56
N TYR A 127 9.54 21.76 -3.24
CA TYR A 127 10.09 23.10 -3.46
C TYR A 127 9.41 24.21 -2.63
N LEU A 128 8.47 23.84 -1.77
CA LEU A 128 7.66 24.75 -0.97
C LEU A 128 8.05 24.65 0.51
N THR A 129 7.98 25.74 1.27
CA THR A 129 8.09 25.68 2.74
C THR A 129 6.85 25.01 3.36
N GLU A 130 6.89 24.69 4.66
CA GLU A 130 5.74 24.09 5.34
C GLU A 130 4.50 25.00 5.30
N GLU A 131 4.70 26.32 5.49
CA GLU A 131 3.65 27.33 5.41
C GLU A 131 3.07 27.41 4.00
N GLU A 132 3.92 27.40 2.97
CA GLU A 132 3.50 27.39 1.57
C GLU A 132 2.72 26.13 1.21
N VAL A 133 3.11 24.97 1.76
CA VAL A 133 2.34 23.72 1.62
C VAL A 133 0.97 23.86 2.26
N ALA A 134 0.87 24.33 3.51
CA ALA A 134 -0.42 24.52 4.20
C ALA A 134 -1.35 25.48 3.43
N VAL A 135 -0.78 26.56 2.91
CA VAL A 135 -1.49 27.54 2.07
C VAL A 135 -1.98 26.90 0.78
N LEU A 136 -1.14 26.15 0.06
CA LEU A 136 -1.52 25.52 -1.20
C LEU A 136 -2.58 24.43 -1.00
N LEU A 137 -2.51 23.64 0.08
CA LEU A 137 -3.54 22.65 0.42
C LEU A 137 -4.89 23.32 0.69
N THR A 138 -4.89 24.43 1.43
CA THR A 138 -6.10 25.22 1.71
C THR A 138 -6.69 25.80 0.42
N ARG A 139 -5.85 26.28 -0.51
CA ARG A 139 -6.30 26.74 -1.82
C ARG A 139 -6.84 25.61 -2.69
N ALA A 140 -6.18 24.45 -2.72
CA ALA A 140 -6.68 23.28 -3.44
C ALA A 140 -8.07 22.87 -2.94
N LEU A 141 -8.32 22.90 -1.61
CA LEU A 141 -9.65 22.72 -1.04
C LEU A 141 -10.65 23.76 -1.55
N SER A 142 -10.27 25.03 -1.69
CA SER A 142 -11.15 26.07 -2.22
C SER A 142 -11.49 25.84 -3.70
N TRP A 143 -10.49 25.57 -4.53
CA TRP A 143 -10.65 25.40 -5.98
C TRP A 143 -11.47 24.17 -6.35
N LEU A 144 -11.34 23.09 -5.60
CA LEU A 144 -12.05 21.84 -5.87
C LEU A 144 -13.55 21.94 -5.64
N VAL A 145 -14.35 21.36 -6.53
CA VAL A 145 -15.76 21.04 -6.26
C VAL A 145 -15.88 20.05 -5.08
N PRO A 146 -17.00 20.02 -4.34
CA PRO A 146 -17.26 18.95 -3.37
C PRO A 146 -17.11 17.56 -4.03
N GLY A 147 -16.35 16.66 -3.39
CA GLY A 147 -16.03 15.35 -3.97
C GLY A 147 -14.96 15.38 -5.08
N GLY A 148 -14.41 16.55 -5.41
CA GLY A 148 -13.25 16.70 -6.28
C GLY A 148 -11.99 16.08 -5.68
N HIS A 149 -11.01 15.75 -6.53
CA HIS A 149 -9.83 15.00 -6.13
C HIS A 149 -8.56 15.85 -6.19
N PHE A 150 -7.62 15.56 -5.31
CA PHE A 150 -6.29 16.13 -5.34
C PHE A 150 -5.26 15.01 -5.43
N PHE A 151 -4.47 15.01 -6.50
CA PHE A 151 -3.36 14.11 -6.68
C PHE A 151 -2.05 14.89 -6.61
N PHE A 152 -1.09 14.36 -5.86
CA PHE A 152 0.30 14.81 -5.95
C PHE A 152 1.29 13.67 -5.75
N ARG A 153 2.50 13.83 -6.28
CA ARG A 153 3.61 12.89 -6.12
C ARG A 153 4.87 13.64 -5.75
N GLU A 154 5.63 13.09 -4.80
CA GLU A 154 6.87 13.70 -4.31
C GLU A 154 8.04 12.72 -4.21
N SER A 155 9.24 13.29 -4.13
CA SER A 155 10.43 12.57 -3.68
C SER A 155 10.55 12.67 -2.17
N CYS A 156 10.49 11.54 -1.48
CA CYS A 156 10.62 11.45 -0.04
C CYS A 156 12.07 11.10 0.38
N PHE A 157 12.42 11.42 1.62
CA PHE A 157 13.70 11.13 2.31
C PHE A 157 14.97 11.77 1.73
N GLN A 158 15.31 11.43 0.49
CA GLN A 158 16.60 11.75 -0.10
C GLN A 158 16.51 12.08 -1.59
N SER A 159 17.56 12.73 -2.08
CA SER A 159 17.73 13.05 -3.49
C SER A 159 17.87 11.80 -4.35
N MET A 160 17.27 11.85 -5.54
CA MET A 160 17.49 10.88 -6.63
C MET A 160 18.47 11.38 -7.69
N ALA A 161 18.95 12.62 -7.58
CA ALA A 161 19.84 13.18 -8.58
C ALA A 161 21.18 12.43 -8.56
N SER A 162 21.59 11.86 -9.70
CA SER A 162 22.91 11.25 -9.89
C SER A 162 24.05 12.26 -9.80
N VAL A 163 23.74 13.55 -9.97
CA VAL A 163 24.66 14.67 -9.89
C VAL A 163 24.20 15.64 -8.80
N GLN A 164 25.07 15.90 -7.82
CA GLN A 164 24.82 16.89 -6.78
C GLN A 164 24.92 18.29 -7.39
N ARG A 165 23.78 18.96 -7.57
CA ARG A 165 23.72 20.32 -8.12
C ARG A 165 23.94 21.34 -7.01
N ALA A 166 24.85 22.29 -7.22
CA ALA A 166 25.01 23.42 -6.32
C ALA A 166 23.68 24.18 -6.16
N ASN A 167 23.35 24.57 -4.93
CA ASN A 167 22.14 25.34 -4.61
C ASN A 167 20.79 24.68 -4.93
N ASN A 168 20.69 23.34 -4.90
CA ASN A 168 19.38 22.66 -5.03
C ASN A 168 18.45 23.04 -3.85
N PRO A 169 17.32 23.74 -4.09
CA PRO A 169 16.42 24.21 -3.03
C PRO A 169 15.45 23.13 -2.53
N THR A 170 15.62 21.88 -2.98
CA THR A 170 14.71 20.79 -2.64
C THR A 170 14.72 20.48 -1.14
N ILE A 171 13.53 20.39 -0.57
CA ILE A 171 13.25 19.91 0.78
C ILE A 171 12.71 18.48 0.67
N TYR A 172 13.54 17.49 1.02
CA TYR A 172 13.13 16.10 1.10
C TYR A 172 12.48 15.82 2.45
N ARG A 173 11.25 15.29 2.43
CA ARG A 173 10.46 15.00 3.63
C ARG A 173 10.12 13.53 3.73
N GLN A 174 9.80 13.07 4.92
CA GLN A 174 9.22 11.73 5.10
C GLN A 174 7.84 11.66 4.45
N SER A 175 7.46 10.46 4.00
CA SER A 175 6.18 10.25 3.34
C SER A 175 4.98 10.49 4.28
N GLN A 176 5.12 10.15 5.56
CA GLN A 176 4.13 10.40 6.62
C GLN A 176 3.91 11.89 6.93
N TRP A 177 4.88 12.76 6.65
CA TRP A 177 4.71 14.20 6.85
C TRP A 177 3.64 14.75 5.90
N TYR A 178 3.64 14.30 4.63
CA TYR A 178 2.64 14.73 3.64
C TYR A 178 1.23 14.29 4.00
N THR A 179 1.05 13.07 4.53
CA THR A 179 -0.26 12.62 4.99
C THR A 179 -0.75 13.38 6.21
N SER A 180 0.16 13.74 7.12
CA SER A 180 -0.14 14.60 8.27
C SER A 180 -0.58 16.01 7.83
N MET A 181 0.08 16.60 6.83
CA MET A 181 -0.33 17.91 6.29
C MET A 181 -1.70 17.84 5.60
N LEU A 182 -1.96 16.79 4.81
CA LEU A 182 -3.27 16.57 4.19
C LEU A 182 -4.39 16.42 5.22
N SER A 183 -4.16 15.65 6.29
CA SER A 183 -5.18 15.38 7.31
C SER A 183 -5.48 16.61 8.17
N GLN A 184 -4.55 17.55 8.28
CA GLN A 184 -4.70 18.82 8.99
C GLN A 184 -5.30 19.93 8.13
N ALA A 185 -5.20 19.85 6.81
CA ALA A 185 -5.73 20.87 5.90
C ALA A 185 -7.23 21.10 6.11
N ARG A 186 -7.62 22.35 6.28
CA ARG A 186 -9.01 22.79 6.42
C ARG A 186 -9.29 23.93 5.45
N GLY A 187 -10.47 23.94 4.85
CA GLY A 187 -10.99 25.04 4.06
C GLY A 187 -12.36 25.45 4.58
N CYS A 188 -12.78 26.69 4.32
CA CYS A 188 -14.13 27.15 4.59
C CYS A 188 -14.68 27.92 3.39
N CYS A 189 -16.00 27.84 3.20
CA CYS A 189 -16.70 28.73 2.29
C CYS A 189 -17.48 29.79 3.07
N GLY A 190 -17.76 30.93 2.43
CA GLY A 190 -18.50 32.04 3.06
C GLY A 190 -19.94 31.71 3.48
N ASN A 191 -20.44 30.53 3.14
CA ASN A 191 -21.73 29.97 3.57
C ASN A 191 -21.65 29.17 4.90
N GLY A 192 -20.48 29.07 5.53
CA GLY A 192 -20.28 28.34 6.79
C GLY A 192 -19.93 26.86 6.64
N GLU A 193 -19.85 26.32 5.43
CA GLU A 193 -19.38 24.95 5.20
C GLU A 193 -17.86 24.88 5.40
N SER A 194 -17.39 23.86 6.12
CA SER A 194 -15.97 23.54 6.23
C SER A 194 -15.64 22.26 5.46
N PHE A 195 -14.44 22.23 4.89
CA PHE A 195 -13.95 21.18 4.01
C PHE A 195 -12.62 20.65 4.50
N TYR A 196 -12.34 19.39 4.19
CA TYR A 196 -11.10 18.70 4.52
C TYR A 196 -10.77 17.66 3.46
N PHE A 197 -9.54 17.14 3.48
CA PHE A 197 -9.15 16.02 2.62
C PHE A 197 -9.32 14.68 3.34
N THR A 198 -9.81 13.68 2.62
CA THR A 198 -9.65 12.27 2.97
C THR A 198 -8.65 11.64 2.01
N LEU A 199 -7.59 11.03 2.53
CA LEU A 199 -6.66 10.24 1.73
C LEU A 199 -7.38 8.97 1.25
N LEU A 200 -7.39 8.73 -0.05
CA LEU A 200 -7.97 7.54 -0.66
C LEU A 200 -6.91 6.47 -0.95
N CYS A 201 -5.76 6.92 -1.46
CA CYS A 201 -4.62 6.09 -1.82
C CYS A 201 -3.30 6.82 -1.55
N SER A 202 -2.27 6.08 -1.14
CA SER A 202 -0.90 6.55 -1.10
C SER A 202 0.05 5.38 -1.35
N LYS A 203 0.95 5.47 -2.32
CA LYS A 203 1.84 4.35 -2.66
C LYS A 203 3.20 4.80 -3.15
N ASN A 204 4.20 3.96 -2.97
CA ASN A 204 5.46 4.15 -3.67
C ASN A 204 5.41 3.63 -5.11
N MET A 205 6.16 4.29 -5.99
CA MET A 205 6.07 4.09 -7.44
C MET A 205 6.86 2.87 -7.89
N LEU A 206 6.16 1.87 -8.45
CA LEU A 206 6.76 0.63 -8.95
C LEU A 206 7.78 0.89 -10.06
N ALA A 207 7.54 1.88 -10.92
CA ALA A 207 8.50 2.28 -11.96
C ALA A 207 9.87 2.63 -11.35
N TYR A 208 9.90 3.39 -10.25
CA TYR A 208 11.15 3.77 -9.59
C TYR A 208 11.79 2.61 -8.82
N ILE A 209 10.99 1.72 -8.24
CA ILE A 209 11.48 0.49 -7.62
C ILE A 209 12.17 -0.40 -8.69
N LYS A 210 11.59 -0.48 -9.89
CA LYS A 210 12.07 -1.30 -11.01
C LYS A 210 13.35 -0.77 -11.66
N TYR A 211 13.41 0.53 -11.94
CA TYR A 211 14.51 1.12 -12.75
C TYR A 211 15.60 1.81 -11.91
N ARG A 212 15.31 2.09 -10.63
CA ARG A 212 16.22 2.84 -9.75
C ARG A 212 16.46 2.17 -8.40
N ASP A 213 15.94 0.95 -8.20
CA ASP A 213 15.97 0.24 -6.91
C ASP A 213 15.51 1.15 -5.74
N SER A 214 14.53 2.03 -5.98
CA SER A 214 14.16 3.09 -5.05
C SER A 214 12.66 3.16 -4.78
N GLY A 215 12.30 2.98 -3.50
CA GLY A 215 10.94 3.14 -2.99
C GLY A 215 10.59 4.57 -2.52
N ASN A 216 11.47 5.55 -2.75
CA ASN A 216 11.33 6.89 -2.16
C ASN A 216 10.40 7.83 -2.95
N GLN A 217 9.85 7.36 -4.05
CA GLN A 217 8.92 8.12 -4.87
C GLN A 217 7.51 7.74 -4.50
N VAL A 218 6.76 8.66 -3.91
CA VAL A 218 5.46 8.38 -3.30
C VAL A 218 4.40 9.30 -3.87
N CYS A 219 3.28 8.72 -4.29
CA CYS A 219 2.11 9.46 -4.74
C CYS A 219 0.98 9.38 -3.74
N PHE A 220 0.10 10.38 -3.77
CA PHE A 220 -1.01 10.58 -2.86
C PHE A 220 -2.23 10.98 -3.68
N LEU A 221 -3.35 10.30 -3.45
CA LEU A 221 -4.65 10.67 -3.97
C LEU A 221 -5.59 10.95 -2.81
N ALA A 222 -6.08 12.18 -2.73
CA ALA A 222 -7.05 12.61 -1.74
C ALA A 222 -8.34 13.10 -2.39
N GLN A 223 -9.42 13.15 -1.62
CA GLN A 223 -10.71 13.68 -2.05
C GLN A 223 -11.19 14.76 -1.08
N LYS A 224 -11.71 15.86 -1.63
CA LYS A 224 -12.36 16.92 -0.86
C LYS A 224 -13.68 16.40 -0.27
N ARG A 225 -13.80 16.49 1.05
CA ARG A 225 -15.00 16.18 1.83
C ARG A 225 -15.57 17.43 2.48
N ILE A 226 -16.88 17.38 2.74
CA ILE A 226 -17.60 18.40 3.52
C ILE A 226 -17.66 17.88 4.95
N HIS A 227 -17.34 18.74 5.91
CA HIS A 227 -17.59 18.47 7.32
C HIS A 227 -19.09 18.66 7.58
N CYS A 228 -19.87 17.58 7.51
CA CYS A 228 -21.20 17.60 8.13
C CYS A 228 -20.98 17.51 9.64
N GLN A 229 -21.62 18.38 10.44
CA GLN A 229 -21.61 18.19 11.90
C GLN A 229 -22.02 16.75 12.21
N PRO A 230 -21.21 15.97 12.94
CA PRO A 230 -21.62 14.63 13.30
C PRO A 230 -22.84 14.72 14.24
N GLN A 231 -23.89 13.97 13.94
CA GLN A 231 -24.54 13.24 15.03
C GLN A 231 -23.44 12.42 15.70
N GLN A 232 -23.27 12.61 17.01
CA GLN A 232 -22.31 11.95 17.90
C GLN A 232 -21.67 10.69 17.27
N PRO A 233 -20.38 10.71 16.91
CA PRO A 233 -19.70 9.48 16.56
C PRO A 233 -19.62 8.67 17.85
N GLY A 234 -20.21 7.47 17.87
CA GLY A 234 -19.80 6.47 18.86
C GLY A 234 -18.29 6.37 18.78
N GLY A 235 -17.60 6.68 19.87
CA GLY A 235 -16.15 6.78 19.94
C GLY A 235 -15.48 5.48 19.55
N GLY A 236 -15.20 5.33 18.26
CA GLY A 236 -14.29 4.32 17.73
C GLY A 236 -12.93 4.97 17.60
N ASN A 237 -12.17 5.02 18.69
CA ASN A 237 -10.70 5.05 18.57
C ASN A 237 -10.32 3.78 17.81
N THR A 238 -10.06 3.89 16.50
CA THR A 238 -9.32 2.86 15.77
C THR A 238 -7.84 3.04 16.06
N CYS A 239 -7.45 2.97 17.34
CA CYS A 239 -6.15 2.40 17.68
C CYS A 239 -6.32 0.92 17.32
N CYS A 240 -5.77 0.52 16.18
CA CYS A 240 -5.55 -0.89 15.97
C CYS A 240 -4.43 -1.24 16.95
N PRO A 241 -4.68 -2.03 18.01
CA PRO A 241 -3.56 -2.55 18.78
C PRO A 241 -2.67 -3.29 17.77
N SER A 242 -1.40 -2.93 17.75
CA SER A 242 -0.36 -3.62 17.01
C SER A 242 -0.54 -5.11 17.28
N LEU A 243 -0.92 -5.90 16.26
CA LEU A 243 -0.93 -7.35 16.40
C LEU A 243 0.49 -7.76 16.80
N HIS A 244 0.60 -8.61 17.81
CA HIS A 244 1.89 -9.09 18.29
C HIS A 244 2.72 -9.65 17.11
N PRO A 245 4.00 -9.28 16.94
CA PRO A 245 4.83 -9.72 15.80
C PRO A 245 4.82 -11.25 15.59
N ASP A 246 4.69 -12.01 16.68
CA ASP A 246 4.59 -13.48 16.70
C ASP A 246 3.41 -14.06 15.89
N ILE A 247 2.27 -13.34 15.79
CA ILE A 247 1.08 -13.82 15.07
C ILE A 247 1.22 -13.55 13.57
N SER A 248 1.83 -12.42 13.18
CA SER A 248 2.13 -12.08 11.78
C SER A 248 3.04 -13.15 11.15
N HIS A 249 4.05 -13.62 11.90
CA HIS A 249 4.97 -14.65 11.45
C HIS A 249 4.32 -16.03 11.33
N THR A 250 3.44 -16.40 12.26
CA THR A 250 2.73 -17.70 12.23
C THR A 250 1.80 -17.81 11.02
N GLY A 251 0.94 -16.80 10.79
CA GLY A 251 0.06 -16.74 9.62
C GLY A 251 0.83 -16.75 8.29
N MET A 252 1.97 -16.08 8.25
CA MET A 252 2.84 -16.02 7.08
C MET A 252 3.52 -17.37 6.77
N VAL A 253 4.03 -18.12 7.76
CA VAL A 253 4.63 -19.43 7.49
C VAL A 253 3.60 -20.44 7.01
N LEU A 254 2.39 -20.39 7.57
CA LEU A 254 1.25 -21.17 7.09
C LEU A 254 0.92 -20.82 5.64
N ALA A 255 0.87 -19.53 5.33
CA ALA A 255 0.57 -19.06 3.99
C ALA A 255 1.61 -19.48 2.96
N ALA A 256 2.89 -19.34 3.28
CA ALA A 256 3.98 -19.67 2.37
C ALA A 256 4.10 -21.19 2.12
N SER A 257 3.88 -22.01 3.16
CA SER A 257 3.93 -23.47 3.05
C SER A 257 2.79 -24.01 2.18
N TRP A 258 1.58 -23.48 2.34
CA TRP A 258 0.41 -23.89 1.55
C TRP A 258 0.44 -23.36 0.11
N ALA A 259 0.90 -22.12 -0.07
CA ALA A 259 0.92 -21.49 -1.39
C ALA A 259 1.93 -22.18 -2.32
N CYS A 260 2.95 -22.86 -1.79
CA CYS A 260 4.09 -23.40 -2.53
C CYS A 260 4.75 -22.27 -3.34
N LEU A 261 5.15 -21.19 -2.65
CA LEU A 261 5.68 -19.99 -3.29
C LEU A 261 6.94 -20.30 -4.10
N GLU A 262 6.98 -19.82 -5.34
CA GLU A 262 8.14 -19.93 -6.22
C GLU A 262 8.76 -18.55 -6.46
N LYS A 263 10.09 -18.53 -6.62
CA LYS A 263 10.84 -17.31 -6.93
C LYS A 263 10.29 -16.60 -8.16
N GLY A 264 10.09 -15.29 -8.06
CA GLY A 264 9.58 -14.46 -9.15
C GLY A 264 8.05 -14.43 -9.28
N GLN A 265 7.32 -15.26 -8.53
CA GLN A 265 5.86 -15.14 -8.48
C GLN A 265 5.44 -13.82 -7.84
N LYS A 266 4.28 -13.30 -8.27
CA LYS A 266 3.66 -12.08 -7.74
C LYS A 266 2.62 -12.43 -6.69
N MET A 267 2.65 -11.74 -5.56
CA MET A 267 1.77 -11.90 -4.43
C MET A 267 1.15 -10.56 -4.01
N LEU A 268 -0.13 -10.58 -3.67
CA LEU A 268 -0.79 -9.48 -2.98
C LEU A 268 -0.90 -9.85 -1.50
N GLU A 269 -0.37 -9.01 -0.62
CA GLU A 269 -0.58 -9.10 0.81
C GLU A 269 -1.55 -8.01 1.26
N VAL A 270 -2.63 -8.40 1.90
CA VAL A 270 -3.71 -7.51 2.34
C VAL A 270 -3.64 -7.43 3.86
N GLY A 271 -3.48 -6.21 4.39
CA GLY A 271 -3.19 -5.94 5.81
C GLY A 271 -1.70 -6.00 6.14
N CYS A 272 -0.83 -5.43 5.29
CA CYS A 272 0.62 -5.58 5.41
C CYS A 272 1.24 -4.89 6.65
N GLY A 273 0.51 -3.97 7.30
CA GLY A 273 1.01 -3.20 8.43
C GLY A 273 2.32 -2.48 8.11
N VAL A 274 3.32 -2.64 8.98
CA VAL A 274 4.67 -2.07 8.82
C VAL A 274 5.58 -2.87 7.87
N GLY A 275 5.05 -3.94 7.25
CA GLY A 275 5.72 -4.67 6.17
C GLY A 275 6.66 -5.80 6.59
N GLU A 276 6.74 -6.17 7.87
CA GLU A 276 7.63 -7.25 8.36
C GLU A 276 7.48 -8.56 7.56
N SER A 277 6.25 -9.04 7.42
CA SER A 277 5.92 -10.22 6.62
C SER A 277 6.18 -10.00 5.13
N THR A 278 5.89 -8.80 4.61
CA THR A 278 6.14 -8.42 3.22
C THR A 278 7.62 -8.55 2.84
N PHE A 279 8.52 -7.99 3.66
CA PHE A 279 9.96 -8.08 3.47
C PHE A 279 10.44 -9.53 3.57
N LEU A 280 9.98 -10.25 4.60
CA LEU A 280 10.37 -11.64 4.84
C LEU A 280 9.95 -12.58 3.69
N LEU A 281 8.74 -12.40 3.14
CA LEU A 281 8.27 -13.16 1.98
C LEU A 281 9.16 -12.91 0.75
N ALA A 282 9.48 -11.65 0.47
CA ALA A 282 10.31 -11.26 -0.66
C ALA A 282 11.78 -11.71 -0.53
N GLU A 283 12.34 -11.65 0.68
CA GLU A 283 13.69 -12.09 0.97
C GLU A 283 13.81 -13.61 0.87
N ARG A 284 12.93 -14.33 1.56
CA ARG A 284 13.03 -15.78 1.75
C ARG A 284 12.63 -16.59 0.53
N TYR A 285 11.51 -16.24 -0.09
CA TYR A 285 10.95 -16.99 -1.22
C TYR A 285 11.27 -16.34 -2.56
N GLY A 286 11.78 -15.11 -2.54
CA GLY A 286 12.10 -14.39 -3.77
C GLY A 286 10.89 -13.99 -4.60
N VAL A 287 9.70 -13.94 -4.00
CA VAL A 287 8.47 -13.45 -4.62
C VAL A 287 8.46 -11.91 -4.69
N HIS A 288 7.66 -11.36 -5.60
CA HIS A 288 7.33 -9.94 -5.63
C HIS A 288 6.05 -9.71 -4.84
N VAL A 289 6.10 -8.89 -3.81
CA VAL A 289 4.97 -8.67 -2.90
C VAL A 289 4.46 -7.24 -3.02
N HIS A 290 3.17 -7.09 -3.25
CA HIS A 290 2.46 -5.83 -3.11
C HIS A 290 1.75 -5.87 -1.75
N GLY A 291 2.20 -5.06 -0.79
CA GLY A 291 1.56 -4.90 0.53
C GLY A 291 0.51 -3.78 0.51
N LEU A 292 -0.72 -4.12 0.88
CA LEU A 292 -1.83 -3.18 1.05
C LEU A 292 -2.19 -3.02 2.52
N ASP A 293 -2.49 -1.81 2.96
CA ASP A 293 -3.12 -1.57 4.25
C ASP A 293 -4.10 -0.39 4.21
N LEU A 294 -4.99 -0.30 5.19
CA LEU A 294 -5.86 0.86 5.39
C LEU A 294 -5.12 2.01 6.08
N SER A 295 -4.13 1.69 6.92
CA SER A 295 -3.49 2.65 7.80
C SER A 295 -2.34 3.40 7.10
N PRO A 296 -2.46 4.73 6.92
CA PRO A 296 -1.38 5.49 6.33
C PRO A 296 -0.08 5.42 7.14
N SER A 297 -0.17 5.49 8.47
CA SER A 297 1.03 5.48 9.33
C SER A 297 1.84 4.19 9.20
N LEU A 298 1.16 3.03 9.13
CA LEU A 298 1.83 1.73 9.02
C LEU A 298 2.51 1.56 7.65
N VAL A 299 1.79 1.85 6.56
CA VAL A 299 2.34 1.75 5.21
C VAL A 299 3.49 2.73 5.01
N HIS A 300 3.37 3.95 5.52
CA HIS A 300 4.46 4.91 5.43
C HIS A 300 5.68 4.43 6.22
N SER A 301 5.51 3.88 7.43
CA SER A 301 6.62 3.22 8.15
C SER A 301 7.25 2.06 7.36
N ALA A 302 6.45 1.28 6.62
CA ALA A 302 6.96 0.23 5.73
C ALA A 302 7.78 0.81 4.57
N ILE A 303 7.31 1.88 3.93
CA ILE A 303 8.06 2.60 2.87
C ILE A 303 9.36 3.17 3.44
N ASP A 304 9.32 3.79 4.62
CA ASP A 304 10.49 4.31 5.34
C ASP A 304 11.53 3.18 5.54
N THR A 305 11.10 2.01 6.02
CA THR A 305 11.94 0.82 6.22
C THR A 305 12.51 0.29 4.90
N GLN A 306 11.70 0.25 3.84
CA GLN A 306 12.13 -0.15 2.50
C GLN A 306 13.26 0.74 1.96
N VAL A 307 13.15 2.05 2.18
CA VAL A 307 14.10 3.05 1.66
C VAL A 307 15.39 3.10 2.48
N THR A 308 15.30 2.97 3.81
CA THR A 308 16.42 3.28 4.72
C THR A 308 17.16 2.06 5.26
N LYS A 309 16.47 0.92 5.43
CA LYS A 309 17.01 -0.25 6.15
C LYS A 309 17.10 -1.51 5.28
N THR A 310 16.39 -1.56 4.15
CA THR A 310 16.21 -2.80 3.39
C THR A 310 17.25 -2.97 2.27
N PRO A 311 17.95 -4.12 2.16
CA PRO A 311 18.88 -4.40 1.07
C PRO A 311 18.21 -4.31 -0.32
N ALA A 312 18.94 -3.81 -1.32
CA ALA A 312 18.42 -3.59 -2.68
C ALA A 312 17.79 -4.85 -3.32
N ASN A 313 18.30 -6.04 -3.03
CA ASN A 313 17.76 -7.32 -3.53
C ASN A 313 16.36 -7.67 -3.01
N VAL A 314 15.98 -7.13 -1.85
CA VAL A 314 14.65 -7.27 -1.25
C VAL A 314 13.81 -6.05 -1.59
N SER A 315 14.37 -4.84 -1.46
CA SER A 315 13.69 -3.57 -1.73
C SER A 315 13.08 -3.51 -3.13
N ARG A 316 13.76 -4.06 -4.16
CA ARG A 316 13.23 -4.13 -5.53
C ARG A 316 12.04 -5.06 -5.75
N LYS A 317 11.68 -5.86 -4.74
CA LYS A 317 10.62 -6.88 -4.83
C LYS A 317 9.36 -6.51 -4.06
N VAL A 318 9.38 -5.43 -3.29
CA VAL A 318 8.26 -5.02 -2.45
C VAL A 318 7.71 -3.66 -2.89
N GLN A 319 6.40 -3.53 -2.88
CA GLN A 319 5.68 -2.26 -3.07
C GLN A 319 4.66 -2.13 -1.94
N PHE A 320 4.44 -0.91 -1.47
CA PHE A 320 3.53 -0.62 -0.37
C PHE A 320 2.49 0.41 -0.80
N GLU A 321 1.23 0.16 -0.47
CA GLU A 321 0.10 1.01 -0.82
C GLU A 321 -0.92 1.10 0.33
N VAL A 322 -1.26 2.33 0.69
CA VAL A 322 -2.47 2.67 1.44
C VAL A 322 -3.63 2.65 0.46
N ASN A 323 -4.70 1.90 0.75
CA ASN A 323 -5.91 1.97 -0.06
C ASN A 323 -7.19 1.77 0.76
N THR A 324 -8.07 2.77 0.76
CA THR A 324 -9.33 2.74 1.53
C THR A 324 -10.31 1.64 1.12
N ASN A 325 -10.18 1.06 -0.07
CA ASN A 325 -11.01 -0.06 -0.54
C ASN A 325 -10.34 -1.43 -0.38
N MET A 326 -9.12 -1.49 0.17
CA MET A 326 -8.30 -2.70 0.25
C MET A 326 -8.11 -3.40 -1.09
N GLN A 327 -7.91 -2.61 -2.15
CA GLN A 327 -7.64 -3.11 -3.50
C GLN A 327 -6.47 -2.32 -4.09
N PRO A 328 -5.57 -2.95 -4.88
CA PRO A 328 -4.51 -2.21 -5.55
C PRO A 328 -5.10 -1.17 -6.50
N THR A 329 -4.61 0.07 -6.47
CA THR A 329 -5.14 1.14 -7.32
C THR A 329 -4.86 0.88 -8.80
N THR A 330 -3.69 0.33 -9.11
CA THR A 330 -3.26 0.03 -10.49
C THR A 330 -2.88 -1.43 -10.60
N CYS A 331 -3.80 -2.27 -11.06
CA CYS A 331 -3.49 -3.68 -11.29
C CYS A 331 -4.43 -4.30 -12.32
N ASP A 332 -3.86 -4.98 -13.31
CA ASP A 332 -4.63 -5.71 -14.30
C ASP A 332 -5.23 -6.99 -13.70
N SER A 333 -6.31 -7.47 -14.31
CA SER A 333 -6.83 -8.82 -14.01
C SER A 333 -5.76 -9.87 -14.31
N ASN A 334 -5.76 -10.99 -13.57
CA ASN A 334 -4.80 -12.08 -13.74
C ASN A 334 -3.32 -11.68 -13.48
N THR A 335 -3.09 -10.82 -12.49
CA THR A 335 -1.75 -10.38 -12.12
C THR A 335 -1.08 -11.27 -11.08
N PHE A 336 -1.80 -11.60 -10.01
CA PHE A 336 -1.22 -12.28 -8.85
C PHE A 336 -1.32 -13.79 -8.97
N HIS A 337 -0.28 -14.49 -8.50
CA HIS A 337 -0.29 -15.94 -8.31
C HIS A 337 -0.97 -16.28 -6.99
N HIS A 338 -0.74 -15.44 -5.97
CA HIS A 338 -1.26 -15.63 -4.63
C HIS A 338 -1.81 -14.31 -4.08
N ILE A 339 -2.92 -14.40 -3.34
CA ILE A 339 -3.40 -13.32 -2.48
C ILE A 339 -3.46 -13.87 -1.05
N TYR A 340 -2.85 -13.15 -0.11
CA TYR A 340 -2.88 -13.46 1.31
C TYR A 340 -3.51 -12.31 2.08
N CYS A 341 -4.56 -12.60 2.84
CA CYS A 341 -5.15 -11.66 3.79
C CYS A 341 -4.66 -12.01 5.19
N GLN A 342 -4.04 -11.04 5.85
CA GLN A 342 -3.60 -11.16 7.24
C GLN A 342 -4.81 -11.34 8.18
N PRO A 343 -4.60 -11.98 9.35
CA PRO A 343 -5.62 -12.13 10.39
C PRO A 343 -6.29 -10.81 10.81
N ASN A 344 -7.52 -10.92 11.32
CA ASN A 344 -8.26 -9.82 11.93
C ASN A 344 -8.59 -8.68 10.96
N LEU A 345 -8.95 -9.03 9.71
CA LEU A 345 -9.07 -8.08 8.61
C LEU A 345 -10.42 -8.09 7.89
N LEU A 346 -11.06 -9.24 7.67
CA LEU A 346 -12.25 -9.35 6.82
C LEU A 346 -13.39 -8.44 7.30
N HIS A 347 -13.59 -8.33 8.62
CA HIS A 347 -14.62 -7.46 9.21
C HIS A 347 -14.30 -5.96 9.08
N LYS A 348 -13.04 -5.60 8.77
CA LYS A 348 -12.59 -4.23 8.51
C LYS A 348 -12.66 -3.85 7.02
N ILE A 349 -12.78 -4.84 6.13
CA ILE A 349 -12.85 -4.59 4.68
C ILE A 349 -14.22 -4.02 4.32
N PRO A 350 -14.29 -2.78 3.80
CA PRO A 350 -15.54 -2.21 3.31
C PRO A 350 -16.06 -3.05 2.13
N HIS A 351 -17.37 -3.30 2.10
CA HIS A 351 -18.02 -4.04 1.01
C HIS A 351 -17.33 -5.38 0.69
N LEU A 352 -17.03 -6.19 1.71
CA LEU A 352 -16.27 -7.44 1.60
C LEU A 352 -16.63 -8.32 0.39
N HIS A 353 -17.94 -8.52 0.11
CA HIS A 353 -18.39 -9.29 -1.06
C HIS A 353 -17.82 -8.74 -2.40
N HIS A 354 -17.84 -7.41 -2.57
CA HIS A 354 -17.25 -6.77 -3.75
C HIS A 354 -15.74 -6.96 -3.78
N THR A 355 -15.06 -6.76 -2.65
CA THR A 355 -13.60 -6.90 -2.56
C THR A 355 -13.14 -8.33 -2.87
N LEU A 356 -13.83 -9.36 -2.37
CA LEU A 356 -13.55 -10.76 -2.71
C LEU A 356 -13.74 -11.05 -4.21
N ALA A 357 -14.78 -10.49 -4.84
CA ALA A 357 -14.96 -10.62 -6.29
C ALA A 357 -13.84 -9.93 -7.09
N GLN A 358 -13.25 -8.85 -6.58
CA GLN A 358 -12.08 -8.23 -7.19
C GLN A 358 -10.82 -9.07 -6.99
N TYR A 359 -10.61 -9.65 -5.81
CA TYR A 359 -9.50 -10.59 -5.57
C TYR A 359 -9.56 -11.78 -6.53
N TYR A 360 -10.75 -12.32 -6.79
CA TYR A 360 -10.95 -13.35 -7.82
C TYR A 360 -10.46 -12.86 -9.19
N LYS A 361 -10.81 -11.64 -9.63
CA LYS A 361 -10.36 -11.09 -10.91
C LYS A 361 -8.85 -10.86 -10.97
N LEU A 362 -8.27 -10.37 -9.89
CA LEU A 362 -6.84 -10.07 -9.77
C LEU A 362 -5.94 -11.32 -9.78
N LEU A 363 -6.44 -12.46 -9.28
CA LEU A 363 -5.74 -13.73 -9.37
C LEU A 363 -5.64 -14.24 -10.80
N ARG A 364 -4.53 -14.89 -11.14
CA ARG A 364 -4.37 -15.68 -12.36
C ARG A 364 -5.29 -16.91 -12.35
N PRO A 365 -5.63 -17.50 -13.50
CA PRO A 365 -6.26 -18.83 -13.52
C PRO A 365 -5.40 -19.83 -12.73
N GLY A 366 -6.00 -20.58 -11.80
CA GLY A 366 -5.26 -21.46 -10.89
C GLY A 366 -4.52 -20.75 -9.75
N GLY A 367 -4.60 -19.42 -9.68
CA GLY A 367 -4.06 -18.62 -8.59
C GLY A 367 -4.83 -18.89 -7.29
N LYS A 368 -4.13 -18.73 -6.16
CA LYS A 368 -4.63 -19.15 -4.86
C LYS A 368 -4.92 -17.96 -3.94
N LEU A 369 -6.02 -18.03 -3.20
CA LEU A 369 -6.37 -17.10 -2.13
C LEU A 369 -6.21 -17.80 -0.78
N LEU A 370 -5.57 -17.10 0.15
CA LEU A 370 -5.48 -17.49 1.55
C LEU A 370 -6.02 -16.36 2.43
N VAL A 371 -6.79 -16.73 3.43
CA VAL A 371 -7.32 -15.80 4.42
C VAL A 371 -7.19 -16.43 5.79
N GLY A 372 -6.34 -15.86 6.65
CA GLY A 372 -6.44 -16.12 8.08
C GLY A 372 -7.44 -15.13 8.66
N ASP A 373 -8.41 -15.57 9.45
CA ASP A 373 -9.22 -14.63 10.24
C ASP A 373 -9.87 -15.29 11.46
N TYR A 374 -10.23 -14.46 12.42
CA TYR A 374 -11.12 -14.82 13.50
C TYR A 374 -12.55 -14.91 12.98
N CYS A 375 -13.23 -16.00 13.32
CA CYS A 375 -14.60 -16.27 12.90
C CYS A 375 -15.44 -16.70 14.09
N ARG A 376 -16.76 -16.52 13.99
CA ARG A 376 -17.70 -17.14 14.92
C ARG A 376 -17.83 -18.62 14.61
N GLY A 377 -17.67 -19.46 15.64
CA GLY A 377 -17.92 -20.91 15.57
C GLY A 377 -19.41 -21.24 15.39
N THR A 378 -19.73 -22.54 15.42
CA THR A 378 -21.05 -23.09 15.06
C THR A 378 -22.08 -23.16 16.19
N SER A 379 -21.73 -22.77 17.43
CA SER A 379 -22.64 -22.82 18.60
C SER A 379 -23.53 -21.57 18.74
N GLN A 380 -24.66 -21.71 19.43
CA GLN A 380 -25.68 -20.65 19.59
C GLN A 380 -25.08 -19.34 20.11
N TYR A 381 -25.30 -18.27 19.34
CA TYR A 381 -24.78 -16.92 19.54
C TYR A 381 -25.45 -16.20 20.71
N ARG A 382 -24.68 -15.69 21.68
CA ARG A 382 -25.07 -14.52 22.49
C ARG A 382 -24.18 -13.33 22.12
N PRO A 383 -24.72 -12.09 22.05
CA PRO A 383 -23.94 -10.95 21.61
C PRO A 383 -22.96 -10.51 22.71
N ASN A 384 -21.68 -10.88 22.58
CA ASN A 384 -20.58 -10.21 23.28
C ASN A 384 -19.98 -9.10 22.38
N HIS A 385 -19.64 -7.95 22.98
CA HIS A 385 -19.23 -6.75 22.25
C HIS A 385 -18.02 -6.99 21.32
N TYR A 386 -17.08 -7.85 21.72
CA TYR A 386 -15.86 -8.19 20.97
C TYR A 386 -16.13 -8.97 19.66
N MET A 387 -17.27 -9.66 19.53
CA MET A 387 -17.59 -10.47 18.35
C MET A 387 -18.48 -9.73 17.33
N CYS A 388 -18.81 -8.47 17.61
CA CYS A 388 -19.66 -7.66 16.75
C CYS A 388 -18.95 -7.39 15.41
N GLY A 389 -19.58 -7.76 14.28
CA GLY A 389 -19.01 -7.61 12.94
C GLY A 389 -18.27 -8.83 12.41
N MET A 390 -17.99 -9.83 13.25
CA MET A 390 -17.28 -11.05 12.83
C MET A 390 -18.18 -12.01 12.03
N GLY A 391 -17.72 -12.47 10.87
CA GLY A 391 -18.40 -13.48 10.07
C GLY A 391 -18.43 -14.84 10.77
N SER A 392 -19.42 -15.69 10.44
CA SER A 392 -19.31 -17.13 10.75
C SER A 392 -18.43 -17.81 9.71
N VAL A 393 -17.84 -18.95 10.07
CA VAL A 393 -17.04 -19.77 9.15
C VAL A 393 -17.83 -20.09 7.87
N GLU A 394 -19.10 -20.52 8.00
CA GLU A 394 -19.99 -20.81 6.88
C GLU A 394 -20.30 -19.56 6.05
N GLY A 395 -20.43 -18.40 6.70
CA GLY A 395 -20.67 -17.11 6.04
C GLY A 395 -19.49 -16.71 5.14
N VAL A 396 -18.26 -16.85 5.63
CA VAL A 396 -17.05 -16.59 4.84
C VAL A 396 -16.93 -17.56 3.67
N ILE A 397 -17.16 -18.87 3.90
CA ILE A 397 -17.17 -19.88 2.83
C ILE A 397 -18.19 -19.54 1.75
N LYS A 398 -19.40 -19.12 2.16
CA LYS A 398 -20.46 -18.71 1.22
C LYS A 398 -20.02 -17.51 0.38
N LEU A 399 -19.48 -16.46 1.00
CA LEU A 399 -19.00 -15.27 0.30
C LEU A 399 -17.88 -15.60 -0.71
N LEU A 400 -16.95 -16.49 -0.35
CA LEU A 400 -15.89 -16.94 -1.26
C LEU A 400 -16.47 -17.67 -2.48
N LYS A 401 -17.44 -18.58 -2.26
CA LYS A 401 -18.12 -19.28 -3.36
C LYS A 401 -18.92 -18.34 -4.26
N GLU A 402 -19.63 -17.37 -3.68
CA GLU A 402 -20.39 -16.34 -4.41
C GLU A 402 -19.47 -15.43 -5.24
N ALA A 403 -18.27 -15.13 -4.75
CA ALA A 403 -17.24 -14.41 -5.50
C ALA A 403 -16.65 -15.22 -6.67
N GLY A 404 -16.94 -16.52 -6.77
CA GLY A 404 -16.53 -17.41 -7.87
C GLY A 404 -15.40 -18.39 -7.53
N PHE A 405 -14.87 -18.35 -6.30
CA PHE A 405 -13.79 -19.24 -5.90
C PHE A 405 -14.21 -20.71 -5.83
N LYS A 406 -13.28 -21.60 -6.22
CA LYS A 406 -13.43 -23.05 -6.20
C LYS A 406 -12.51 -23.67 -5.15
N GLY A 407 -12.82 -24.91 -4.76
CA GLY A 407 -12.01 -25.66 -3.80
C GLY A 407 -11.92 -24.97 -2.43
N VAL A 408 -12.97 -24.25 -2.02
CA VAL A 408 -12.99 -23.50 -0.76
C VAL A 408 -12.92 -24.47 0.42
N THR A 409 -11.86 -24.38 1.22
CA THR A 409 -11.69 -25.13 2.47
C THR A 409 -11.53 -24.17 3.64
N SER A 410 -11.84 -24.64 4.85
CA SER A 410 -11.60 -23.96 6.11
C SER A 410 -10.96 -24.91 7.10
N GLN A 411 -9.92 -24.46 7.80
CA GLN A 411 -9.28 -25.20 8.88
C GLN A 411 -9.33 -24.37 10.17
N ASP A 412 -9.94 -24.91 11.22
CA ASP A 412 -9.85 -24.35 12.57
C ASP A 412 -8.44 -24.63 13.10
N LEU A 413 -7.68 -23.56 13.33
CA LEU A 413 -6.31 -23.59 13.83
C LEU A 413 -6.22 -22.86 15.19
N THR A 414 -7.34 -22.78 15.92
CA THR A 414 -7.43 -22.08 17.21
C THR A 414 -6.48 -22.68 18.25
N GLN A 415 -6.34 -24.01 18.29
CA GLN A 415 -5.48 -24.66 19.27
C GLN A 415 -4.01 -24.41 18.98
N GLU A 416 -3.63 -24.40 17.70
CA GLU A 416 -2.29 -24.09 17.23
C GLU A 416 -1.93 -22.64 17.57
N LEU A 417 -2.84 -21.69 17.34
CA LEU A 417 -2.66 -20.31 17.76
C LEU A 417 -2.54 -20.18 19.29
N LEU A 418 -3.40 -20.85 20.07
CA LEU A 418 -3.31 -20.82 21.53
C LEU A 418 -1.99 -21.39 22.03
N ASN A 419 -1.50 -22.48 21.43
CA ASN A 419 -0.20 -23.07 21.77
C ASN A 419 0.95 -22.11 21.43
N ALA A 420 0.84 -21.37 20.31
CA ALA A 420 1.80 -20.32 19.95
C ALA A 420 1.89 -19.23 21.02
N LEU A 421 0.73 -18.73 21.46
CA LEU A 421 0.63 -17.64 22.43
C LEU A 421 1.06 -18.05 23.85
N HIS A 422 0.82 -19.29 24.25
CA HIS A 422 1.14 -19.78 25.61
C HIS A 422 2.64 -20.04 25.82
N ASP A 423 3.38 -20.38 24.76
CA ASP A 423 4.79 -20.74 24.89
C ASP A 423 5.70 -19.52 25.17
N ASN A 424 5.18 -18.27 25.18
CA ASN A 424 5.96 -17.01 25.21
C ASN A 424 7.13 -16.98 24.20
N ASN A 425 7.09 -17.90 23.25
CA ASN A 425 8.09 -18.13 22.25
C ASN A 425 7.45 -17.66 20.97
N THR A 426 7.98 -16.58 20.42
CA THR A 426 7.80 -16.24 19.02
C THR A 426 7.86 -17.52 18.21
N ILE A 427 6.76 -17.86 17.52
CA ILE A 427 6.81 -18.82 16.43
C ILE A 427 7.58 -18.14 15.30
N THR A 428 8.90 -18.14 15.46
CA THR A 428 9.83 -17.86 14.39
C THR A 428 9.83 -19.09 13.48
N TYR A 429 10.12 -18.89 12.21
CA TYR A 429 10.33 -19.99 11.28
C TYR A 429 11.37 -21.02 11.82
N THR A 430 12.38 -20.54 12.53
CA THR A 430 13.44 -21.36 13.15
C THR A 430 12.87 -22.35 14.16
N ASN A 431 11.85 -21.95 14.93
CA ASN A 431 11.19 -22.79 15.92
C ASN A 431 10.19 -23.78 15.27
N LEU A 432 9.63 -23.46 14.10
CA LEU A 432 8.73 -24.35 13.34
C LEU A 432 9.45 -25.60 12.78
N GLN A 433 10.71 -25.48 12.35
CA GLN A 433 11.53 -26.64 11.94
C GLN A 433 11.83 -27.60 13.11
N GLN A 434 11.83 -27.09 14.34
CA GLN A 434 12.06 -27.87 15.56
C GLN A 434 10.78 -28.45 16.16
N LYS A 435 9.60 -28.18 15.56
CA LYS A 435 8.29 -28.74 15.94
C LYS A 435 7.80 -29.68 14.82
N PRO A 436 8.22 -30.97 14.79
CA PRO A 436 8.03 -31.87 13.65
C PRO A 436 6.57 -32.11 13.26
N GLN A 437 5.65 -32.05 14.23
CA GLN A 437 4.21 -32.26 13.99
C GLN A 437 3.58 -31.12 13.19
N LEU A 438 3.93 -29.86 13.50
CA LEU A 438 3.48 -28.69 12.73
C LEU A 438 4.13 -28.71 11.34
N TYR A 439 5.45 -28.92 11.25
CA TYR A 439 6.15 -29.00 9.96
C TYR A 439 5.62 -30.13 9.05
N GLN A 440 5.27 -31.29 9.59
CA GLN A 440 4.68 -32.41 8.82
C GLN A 440 3.27 -32.11 8.33
N ILE A 441 2.42 -31.43 9.10
CA ILE A 441 1.08 -31.02 8.66
C ILE A 441 1.16 -30.02 7.49
N PHE A 442 2.17 -29.14 7.49
CA PHE A 442 2.32 -28.06 6.50
C PHE A 442 3.13 -28.44 5.24
N THR A 443 3.81 -29.59 5.23
CA THR A 443 4.57 -30.09 4.07
C THR A 443 3.94 -31.30 3.38
N ASN A 444 3.02 -32.02 4.03
CA ASN A 444 2.40 -33.25 3.48
C ASN A 444 1.07 -33.07 2.73
N THR A 445 0.63 -31.86 2.39
CA THR A 445 -0.54 -31.70 1.48
C THR A 445 -0.27 -32.20 0.06
N HIS A 446 0.97 -32.59 -0.27
CA HIS A 446 1.32 -33.24 -1.54
C HIS A 446 0.86 -34.70 -1.69
N THR A 447 0.51 -35.43 -0.63
CA THR A 447 0.27 -36.88 -0.74
C THR A 447 -1.19 -37.31 -0.95
N ASN A 448 -2.18 -36.43 -0.76
CA ASN A 448 -3.59 -36.84 -0.81
C ASN A 448 -4.29 -36.69 -2.17
N HIS A 449 -3.60 -36.22 -3.23
CA HIS A 449 -4.19 -36.13 -4.57
C HIS A 449 -3.82 -37.26 -5.54
N GLN A 450 -2.97 -38.23 -5.16
CA GLN A 450 -2.60 -39.36 -6.04
C GLN A 450 -3.26 -40.70 -5.73
N GLN A 451 -4.08 -40.84 -4.66
CA GLN A 451 -4.81 -42.09 -4.39
C GLN A 451 -6.19 -42.19 -5.07
N ALA A 452 -6.56 -41.22 -5.92
CA ALA A 452 -7.82 -41.24 -6.66
C ALA A 452 -7.61 -41.34 -8.19
N SER A 453 -6.78 -42.27 -8.65
CA SER A 453 -6.92 -42.87 -10.00
C SER A 453 -6.15 -44.19 -10.06
N GLY A 454 -6.87 -45.29 -9.91
CA GLY A 454 -6.32 -46.62 -10.12
C GLY A 454 -6.07 -46.85 -11.61
N LEU A 455 -4.81 -46.76 -12.03
CA LEU A 455 -4.32 -47.34 -13.28
C LEU A 455 -2.90 -47.86 -13.04
N GLN A 456 -2.77 -49.19 -12.99
CA GLN A 456 -1.50 -49.90 -13.00
C GLN A 456 -0.78 -49.63 -14.33
N GLN A 457 0.44 -49.09 -14.31
CA GLN A 457 1.41 -49.32 -15.38
C GLN A 457 2.82 -49.57 -14.82
N THR A 458 3.22 -50.81 -15.08
CA THR A 458 4.55 -51.42 -15.26
C THR A 458 5.82 -50.57 -15.14
N HIS A 459 6.77 -51.13 -14.39
CA HIS A 459 8.19 -50.75 -14.30
C HIS A 459 8.88 -50.51 -15.64
N THR A 460 9.53 -49.35 -15.76
CA THR A 460 10.82 -49.20 -16.46
C THR A 460 11.68 -48.20 -15.68
N THR A 461 12.84 -48.67 -15.25
CA THR A 461 13.91 -47.92 -14.60
C THR A 461 14.60 -46.99 -15.59
N ASP A 462 14.62 -45.69 -15.30
CA ASP A 462 15.66 -44.79 -15.82
C ASP A 462 16.12 -43.83 -14.72
N HIS A 463 17.43 -43.88 -14.47
CA HIS A 463 18.13 -43.09 -13.46
C HIS A 463 18.24 -41.63 -13.91
N ILE A 464 17.59 -40.71 -13.19
CA ILE A 464 17.94 -39.28 -13.19
C ILE A 464 18.32 -38.90 -11.77
N ASN A 465 19.61 -38.64 -11.56
CA ASN A 465 20.19 -38.23 -10.28
C ASN A 465 19.69 -36.85 -9.86
N HIS A 466 18.92 -36.78 -8.77
CA HIS A 466 18.76 -35.56 -7.98
C HIS A 466 19.98 -35.39 -7.04
N PRO A 467 20.51 -34.17 -6.82
CA PRO A 467 21.55 -33.94 -5.83
C PRO A 467 21.00 -34.17 -4.41
N ARG A 468 21.77 -34.86 -3.57
CA ARG A 468 21.48 -35.09 -2.15
C ARG A 468 21.46 -33.78 -1.38
N ALA A 469 20.56 -33.69 -0.41
CA ALA A 469 20.31 -32.55 0.48
C ALA A 469 21.44 -32.20 1.48
N SER A 470 22.71 -32.45 1.12
CA SER A 470 23.87 -32.25 1.99
C SER A 470 24.85 -31.17 1.51
N GLU A 471 24.51 -30.38 0.47
CA GLU A 471 25.41 -29.35 -0.09
C GLU A 471 24.82 -27.92 -0.11
N LEU A 472 23.88 -27.61 0.79
CA LEU A 472 23.60 -26.21 1.13
C LEU A 472 24.60 -25.76 2.21
N GLN A 473 25.82 -25.47 1.78
CA GLN A 473 26.81 -24.80 2.62
C GLN A 473 26.29 -23.42 3.04
N GLN A 474 26.38 -23.21 4.35
CA GLN A 474 26.12 -21.98 5.08
C GLN A 474 26.86 -20.80 4.44
N THR A 475 26.12 -19.77 4.06
CA THR A 475 26.66 -18.40 4.06
C THR A 475 26.10 -17.70 5.29
N PRO A 476 26.94 -17.30 6.26
CA PRO A 476 26.49 -16.64 7.48
C PRO A 476 26.35 -15.15 7.20
N PHE A 477 25.16 -14.70 6.82
CA PHE A 477 24.76 -13.29 6.99
C PHE A 477 23.61 -13.26 7.99
N SER A 478 23.78 -12.43 9.02
CA SER A 478 23.00 -12.55 10.25
C SER A 478 21.59 -11.96 10.11
N ASN A 479 20.61 -12.85 9.91
CA ASN A 479 19.18 -12.52 9.96
C ASN A 479 18.76 -11.89 11.31
N HIS A 480 19.60 -12.04 12.34
CA HIS A 480 19.35 -11.56 13.69
C HIS A 480 19.54 -10.04 13.85
N GLN A 481 20.46 -9.43 13.08
CA GLN A 481 20.77 -8.00 13.19
C GLN A 481 19.69 -7.11 12.57
N LEU A 482 19.10 -7.51 11.43
CA LEU A 482 18.05 -6.75 10.77
C LEU A 482 16.76 -6.75 11.62
N LEU A 483 16.41 -7.89 12.22
CA LEU A 483 15.22 -8.04 13.07
C LEU A 483 15.36 -7.27 14.39
N GLN A 484 16.55 -7.25 15.02
CA GLN A 484 16.79 -6.41 16.20
C GLN A 484 16.71 -4.91 15.87
N GLN A 485 17.27 -4.47 14.73
CA GLN A 485 17.19 -3.06 14.30
C GLN A 485 15.79 -2.58 13.86
N ILE A 486 14.90 -3.51 13.48
CA ILE A 486 13.50 -3.19 13.19
C ILE A 486 12.71 -3.08 14.51
N SER A 487 12.96 -3.99 15.46
CA SER A 487 12.26 -4.03 16.76
C SER A 487 12.65 -2.88 17.71
N GLU A 488 13.91 -2.45 17.74
CA GLU A 488 14.44 -1.48 18.73
C GLU A 488 13.93 -0.03 18.49
N ASP A 489 13.54 0.34 17.27
CA ASP A 489 13.09 1.70 16.94
C ASP A 489 11.57 1.92 17.09
N SER A 490 10.80 0.87 17.38
CA SER A 490 9.35 0.96 17.70
C SER A 490 9.07 1.65 19.04
N HIS A 491 10.10 1.96 19.83
CA HIS A 491 9.99 2.49 21.19
C HIS A 491 9.79 4.02 21.28
N GLY A 492 9.50 4.69 20.16
CA GLY A 492 9.21 6.14 20.11
C GLY A 492 7.73 6.53 20.18
N VAL A 493 6.79 5.57 20.24
CA VAL A 493 5.36 5.84 20.36
C VAL A 493 5.00 5.94 21.85
N ASN A 494 4.39 7.06 22.26
CA ASN A 494 3.92 7.27 23.62
C ASN A 494 3.17 6.03 24.14
N GLN A 495 3.58 5.54 25.31
CA GLN A 495 2.90 4.49 26.08
C GLN A 495 1.56 5.01 26.61
N ASP A 496 0.57 5.19 25.72
CA ASP A 496 -0.81 5.03 26.12
C ASP A 496 -1.12 3.52 26.15
N GLN A 497 -1.98 3.09 27.07
CA GLN A 497 -2.27 1.67 27.34
C GLN A 497 -2.83 0.96 26.10
N ASP A 498 -1.95 0.44 25.24
CA ASP A 498 -2.29 -0.49 24.17
C ASP A 498 -2.72 -1.83 24.79
N LEU A 499 -4.02 -2.02 24.90
CA LEU A 499 -4.62 -3.30 25.27
C LEU A 499 -4.45 -4.27 24.09
N ASP A 500 -3.54 -5.23 24.26
CA ASP A 500 -3.31 -6.35 23.35
C ASP A 500 -4.57 -7.19 23.26
N LEU A 501 -5.28 -7.07 22.12
CA LEU A 501 -6.57 -7.70 21.89
C LEU A 501 -6.50 -9.23 22.05
N ASP A 502 -5.39 -9.86 21.68
CA ASP A 502 -5.23 -11.31 21.71
C ASP A 502 -4.91 -11.80 23.13
N GLN A 503 -4.03 -11.10 23.86
CA GLN A 503 -3.83 -11.38 25.28
C GLN A 503 -5.09 -11.11 26.10
N ASP A 504 -5.85 -10.07 25.78
CA ASP A 504 -7.12 -9.79 26.41
C ASP A 504 -8.19 -10.84 26.05
N LEU A 505 -8.26 -11.30 24.79
CA LEU A 505 -9.15 -12.42 24.39
C LEU A 505 -8.79 -13.73 25.10
N VAL A 506 -7.50 -14.00 25.32
CA VAL A 506 -7.03 -15.15 26.09
C VAL A 506 -7.32 -14.96 27.58
N ARG A 507 -7.06 -13.78 28.16
CA ARG A 507 -7.26 -13.47 29.59
C ARG A 507 -8.73 -13.40 29.99
N THR A 508 -9.60 -12.92 29.10
CA THR A 508 -11.05 -12.80 29.34
C THR A 508 -11.82 -14.09 29.03
N GLY A 509 -11.14 -15.13 28.51
CA GLY A 509 -11.78 -16.40 28.16
C GLY A 509 -12.55 -16.37 26.84
N GLY A 510 -12.35 -15.36 25.99
CA GLY A 510 -12.95 -15.27 24.64
C GLY A 510 -12.40 -16.30 23.64
N LEU A 511 -11.18 -16.81 23.88
CA LEU A 511 -10.59 -17.96 23.19
C LEU A 511 -10.52 -19.16 24.16
N SER A 512 -11.37 -20.17 23.99
CA SER A 512 -11.48 -21.32 24.91
C SER A 512 -10.87 -22.64 24.37
N ARG A 513 -10.36 -23.45 25.29
CA ARG A 513 -9.79 -24.80 25.09
C ARG A 513 -10.84 -25.93 25.06
N SER A 514 -12.08 -25.69 25.48
CA SER A 514 -13.13 -26.72 25.57
C SER A 514 -14.17 -26.59 24.44
N ALA A 515 -14.48 -27.72 23.79
CA ALA A 515 -15.57 -27.80 22.82
C ALA A 515 -16.92 -27.73 23.57
N GLY A 516 -17.63 -26.60 23.49
CA GLY A 516 -18.99 -26.51 24.06
C GLY A 516 -19.61 -25.13 24.24
N GLU A 517 -18.83 -24.04 24.37
CA GLU A 517 -19.37 -22.69 24.62
C GLU A 517 -18.90 -21.67 23.56
N GLU A 518 -19.62 -20.54 23.46
CA GLU A 518 -19.51 -19.44 22.47
C GLU A 518 -18.08 -19.17 21.98
N ARG A 519 -17.72 -19.63 20.77
CA ARG A 519 -16.32 -19.70 20.35
C ARG A 519 -15.97 -18.71 19.25
N LEU A 520 -14.99 -17.84 19.51
CA LEU A 520 -14.17 -17.24 18.45
C LEU A 520 -13.16 -18.31 18.00
N VAL A 521 -13.14 -18.63 16.72
CA VAL A 521 -12.21 -19.60 16.14
C VAL A 521 -11.25 -18.89 15.19
N TRP A 522 -9.95 -19.16 15.31
CA TRP A 522 -8.97 -18.71 14.33
C TRP A 522 -8.97 -19.68 13.16
N THR A 523 -9.46 -19.22 12.01
CA THR A 523 -9.72 -20.07 10.85
C THR A 523 -8.86 -19.66 9.67
N LEU A 524 -8.20 -20.63 9.07
CA LEU A 524 -7.53 -20.47 7.79
C LEU A 524 -8.45 -20.94 6.67
N PHE A 525 -8.82 -20.01 5.78
CA PHE A 525 -9.54 -20.31 4.55
C PHE A 525 -8.58 -20.38 3.38
N THR A 526 -8.82 -21.34 2.51
CA THR A 526 -8.07 -21.46 1.25
C THR A 526 -9.03 -21.64 0.08
N ALA A 527 -8.66 -21.08 -1.07
CA ALA A 527 -9.51 -21.04 -2.25
C ALA A 527 -8.65 -20.89 -3.52
N THR A 528 -9.19 -21.30 -4.67
CA THR A 528 -8.52 -21.18 -5.98
C THR A 528 -9.44 -20.50 -7.00
N LYS A 529 -8.86 -19.73 -7.93
CA LYS A 529 -9.58 -19.11 -9.04
C LYS A 529 -10.03 -20.11 -10.11
#